data_AF-W2HUT7-F1
#
_entry.id   AF-W2HUT7-F1
#
_cell.length_a   1.000
_cell.length_b   1.000
_cell.length_c   1.000
_cell.angle_alpha   90.00
_cell.angle_beta   90.00
_cell.angle_gamma   90.00
#
_symmetry.space_group_name_H-M   'P 1'
#
loop_
_entity.id
_entity.type
_entity.pdbx_description
1 polymer ?
#
loop_
_entity_poly.entity_id
_entity_poly.type
_entity_poly.pdbx_seq_one_letter_code
_entity_poly.pdbx_strand_id
1 'polypeptide(L)'
;MDVLQHAALGAIVTGGGITAAQSLLSRRVKPPSSLALSLGSFVGVFRLLEGTGRKLSARNRQRSVSASQAAAVAAAVALTLLEADRKTVVVSYAVVEAALVLIKELTTLADVKYIDIPTGALAAGPLIDSWIYQSDAIAKSQLAALDSFCQLPSSVLRRMRDEIPSGKLVSRCDVFHRGRTCAQFHRDYFIKGMKFAIRLYVPIYAVSVLAPKYKRWIWGPRPELIPLLVRYLRTCCCLTMLYQVPLGFSCLSPSDRHRATVRMAGALTTLAFVAEHEHRRGSVMKAVGVYSTGAVAARIVAALGVSPKAVKLGQLVLLSAAMTVIFRRTTPDSSRMTRMLYGYSDRHTCTSTEDDARAAKR
;
A
#
# COMPACT_ATOMS: atom_id res chain seq x y z
N MET A 1 -27.84 -21.33 -5.72
CA MET A 1 -26.90 -20.90 -6.77
C MET A 1 -25.76 -21.91 -6.84
N ASP A 2 -25.38 -22.35 -8.04
CA ASP A 2 -24.27 -23.29 -8.21
C ASP A 2 -22.92 -22.63 -7.84
N VAL A 3 -21.96 -23.38 -7.31
CA VAL A 3 -20.65 -22.83 -6.90
C VAL A 3 -19.93 -22.19 -8.09
N LEU A 4 -20.06 -22.83 -9.26
CA LEU A 4 -19.49 -22.33 -10.51
C LEU A 4 -20.10 -20.98 -10.90
N GLN A 5 -21.43 -20.83 -10.81
CA GLN A 5 -22.12 -19.57 -11.07
C GLN A 5 -21.71 -18.49 -10.07
N HIS A 6 -21.52 -18.84 -8.79
CA HIS A 6 -21.07 -17.91 -7.74
C HIS A 6 -19.66 -17.38 -7.98
N ALA A 7 -18.75 -18.27 -8.38
CA ALA A 7 -17.37 -17.96 -8.73
C ALA A 7 -17.31 -17.09 -10.00
N ALA A 8 -18.03 -17.48 -11.05
CA ALA A 8 -18.11 -16.74 -12.31
C ALA A 8 -18.65 -15.33 -12.10
N LEU A 9 -19.74 -15.18 -11.33
CA LEU A 9 -20.30 -13.86 -10.98
C LEU A 9 -19.28 -13.00 -10.23
N GLY A 10 -18.56 -13.57 -9.26
CA GLY A 10 -17.52 -12.85 -8.52
C GLY A 10 -16.37 -12.36 -9.40
N ALA A 11 -15.91 -13.22 -10.31
CA ALA A 11 -14.87 -12.89 -11.28
C ALA A 11 -15.32 -11.79 -12.25
N ILE A 12 -16.53 -11.90 -12.80
CA ILE A 12 -17.10 -10.94 -13.75
C ILE A 12 -17.33 -9.59 -13.08
N VAL A 13 -17.90 -9.55 -11.88
CA VAL A 13 -18.15 -8.29 -11.17
C VAL A 13 -16.84 -7.58 -10.84
N THR A 14 -15.84 -8.32 -10.37
CA THR A 14 -14.55 -7.73 -9.95
C THR A 14 -13.70 -7.31 -11.15
N GLY A 15 -13.48 -8.22 -12.11
CA GLY A 15 -12.68 -7.92 -13.31
C GLY A 15 -13.39 -7.01 -14.30
N GLY A 16 -14.69 -7.25 -14.53
CA GLY A 16 -15.54 -6.42 -15.39
C GLY A 16 -15.74 -5.01 -14.83
N GLY A 17 -15.93 -4.86 -13.51
CA GLY A 17 -16.04 -3.55 -12.86
C GLY A 17 -14.80 -2.68 -13.05
N ILE A 18 -13.60 -3.25 -12.91
CA ILE A 18 -12.33 -2.53 -13.15
C ILE A 18 -12.20 -2.17 -14.63
N THR A 19 -12.51 -3.09 -15.53
CA THR A 19 -12.44 -2.86 -16.98
C THR A 19 -13.41 -1.77 -17.43
N ALA A 20 -14.62 -1.75 -16.87
CA ALA A 20 -15.61 -0.70 -17.12
C ALA A 20 -15.13 0.65 -16.61
N ALA A 21 -14.58 0.72 -15.38
CA ALA A 21 -14.03 1.96 -14.83
C ALA A 21 -12.85 2.49 -15.69
N GLN A 22 -11.96 1.62 -16.14
CA GLN A 22 -10.85 1.98 -17.04
C GLN A 22 -11.35 2.49 -18.40
N SER A 23 -12.39 1.86 -18.94
CA SER A 23 -13.00 2.27 -20.20
C SER A 23 -13.68 3.64 -20.08
N LEU A 24 -14.40 3.88 -18.97
CA LEU A 24 -15.02 5.17 -18.66
C LEU A 24 -13.98 6.29 -18.48
N LEU A 25 -12.93 6.04 -17.70
CA LEU A 25 -11.87 7.02 -17.46
C LEU A 25 -11.10 7.37 -18.73
N SER A 26 -10.93 6.40 -19.64
CA SER A 26 -10.28 6.62 -20.92
C SER A 26 -11.22 7.06 -22.04
N ARG A 27 -12.54 7.14 -21.76
CA ARG A 27 -13.62 7.42 -22.73
C ARG A 27 -13.55 6.52 -23.97
N ARG A 28 -12.99 5.32 -23.84
CA ARG A 28 -12.80 4.34 -24.92
C ARG A 28 -13.01 2.95 -24.37
N VAL A 29 -13.65 2.07 -25.14
CA VAL A 29 -13.76 0.66 -24.79
C VAL A 29 -12.35 0.06 -24.80
N LYS A 30 -11.90 -0.43 -23.65
CA LYS A 30 -10.60 -1.08 -23.50
C LYS A 30 -10.78 -2.56 -23.18
N PRO A 31 -9.90 -3.43 -23.71
CA PRO A 31 -9.85 -4.81 -23.25
C PRO A 31 -9.50 -4.88 -21.75
N PRO A 32 -9.83 -5.98 -21.06
CA PRO A 32 -9.52 -6.14 -19.66
C PRO A 32 -8.01 -6.07 -19.44
N SER A 33 -7.59 -5.17 -18.55
CA SER A 33 -6.18 -5.07 -18.17
C SER A 33 -5.71 -6.31 -17.41
N SER A 34 -4.40 -6.56 -17.41
CA SER A 34 -3.80 -7.62 -16.60
C SER A 34 -4.19 -7.54 -15.12
N LEU A 35 -4.32 -6.32 -14.57
CA LEU A 35 -4.82 -6.10 -13.21
C LEU A 35 -6.27 -6.57 -13.02
N ALA A 36 -7.14 -6.27 -13.99
CA ALA A 36 -8.53 -6.70 -13.97
C ALA A 36 -8.67 -8.23 -14.04
N LEU A 37 -7.87 -8.87 -14.91
CA LEU A 37 -7.82 -10.33 -15.04
C LEU A 37 -7.26 -11.00 -13.77
N SER A 38 -6.19 -10.44 -13.22
CA SER A 38 -5.57 -10.92 -11.97
C SER A 38 -6.55 -10.86 -10.80
N LEU A 39 -7.24 -9.74 -10.59
CA LEU A 39 -8.22 -9.60 -9.51
C LEU A 39 -9.48 -10.43 -9.74
N GLY A 40 -9.98 -10.49 -10.98
CA GLY A 40 -11.12 -11.33 -11.34
C GLY A 40 -10.85 -12.81 -11.12
N SER A 41 -9.68 -13.30 -11.56
CA SER A 41 -9.25 -14.69 -11.35
C SER A 41 -9.04 -15.01 -9.88
N PHE A 42 -8.46 -14.09 -9.09
CA PHE A 42 -8.34 -14.26 -7.64
C PHE A 42 -9.71 -14.54 -7.01
N VAL A 43 -10.69 -13.65 -7.23
CA VAL A 43 -12.03 -13.78 -6.64
C VAL A 43 -12.75 -15.03 -7.15
N GLY A 44 -12.64 -15.33 -8.44
CA GLY A 44 -13.25 -16.52 -9.04
C GLY A 44 -12.71 -17.82 -8.44
N VAL A 45 -11.39 -18.01 -8.47
CA VAL A 45 -10.73 -19.22 -7.94
C VAL A 45 -10.97 -19.34 -6.44
N PHE A 46 -10.87 -18.23 -5.69
CA PHE A 46 -11.14 -18.21 -4.26
C PHE A 46 -12.55 -18.71 -3.94
N ARG A 47 -13.58 -18.11 -4.55
CA ARG A 47 -14.98 -18.49 -4.32
C ARG A 47 -15.28 -19.92 -4.76
N LEU A 48 -14.64 -20.38 -5.83
CA LEU A 48 -14.79 -21.74 -6.32
C LEU A 48 -14.27 -22.75 -5.27
N LEU A 49 -13.02 -22.59 -4.83
CA LEU A 49 -12.38 -23.51 -3.91
C LEU A 49 -13.02 -23.47 -2.52
N GLU A 50 -13.26 -22.26 -2.03
CA GLU A 50 -13.84 -22.03 -0.70
C GLU A 50 -15.31 -22.48 -0.65
N GLY A 51 -16.11 -22.17 -1.68
CA GLY A 51 -17.50 -22.61 -1.79
C GLY A 51 -17.64 -24.12 -1.97
N THR A 52 -16.74 -24.75 -2.74
CA THR A 52 -16.69 -26.21 -2.88
C THR A 52 -16.29 -26.88 -1.57
N GLY A 53 -15.27 -26.34 -0.89
CA GLY A 53 -14.84 -26.80 0.43
C GLY A 53 -15.97 -26.78 1.46
N ARG A 54 -16.79 -25.72 1.49
CA ARG A 54 -17.95 -25.65 2.39
C ARG A 54 -19.06 -26.63 2.05
N LYS A 55 -19.41 -26.80 0.77
CA LYS A 55 -20.41 -27.80 0.36
C LYS A 55 -19.98 -29.22 0.73
N LEU A 56 -18.70 -29.54 0.58
CA LEU A 56 -18.14 -30.86 0.96
C LEU A 56 -18.10 -31.04 2.48
N SER A 57 -17.72 -30.01 3.25
CA SER A 57 -17.73 -30.06 4.72
C SER A 57 -19.11 -30.34 5.29
N ALA A 58 -20.14 -29.68 4.74
CA ALA A 58 -21.53 -29.87 5.15
C ALA A 58 -22.06 -31.27 4.84
N ARG A 59 -21.48 -31.95 3.83
CA ARG A 59 -21.94 -33.26 3.35
C ARG A 59 -21.20 -34.43 4.02
N ASN A 60 -19.90 -34.31 4.28
CA ASN A 60 -19.03 -35.45 4.63
C ASN A 60 -18.28 -35.33 5.98
N ARG A 61 -18.47 -34.29 6.80
CA ARG A 61 -17.67 -34.04 8.04
C ARG A 61 -16.14 -34.10 7.85
N GLN A 62 -15.65 -34.01 6.60
CA GLN A 62 -14.24 -34.02 6.26
C GLN A 62 -13.62 -32.63 6.37
N ARG A 63 -12.30 -32.61 6.53
CA ARG A 63 -11.46 -31.41 6.61
C ARG A 63 -11.63 -30.59 5.32
N SER A 64 -12.39 -29.51 5.38
CA SER A 64 -12.66 -28.64 4.24
C SER A 64 -11.44 -27.79 3.89
N VAL A 65 -11.33 -27.43 2.61
CA VAL A 65 -10.39 -26.41 2.15
C VAL A 65 -10.69 -25.13 2.92
N SER A 66 -9.75 -24.69 3.76
CA SER A 66 -9.92 -23.46 4.53
C SER A 66 -9.88 -22.24 3.60
N ALA A 67 -10.48 -21.13 4.03
CA ALA A 67 -10.36 -19.86 3.31
C ALA A 67 -8.89 -19.47 3.06
N SER A 68 -7.99 -19.79 3.99
CA SER A 68 -6.55 -19.56 3.84
C SER A 68 -5.92 -20.38 2.70
N GLN A 69 -6.29 -21.66 2.55
CA GLN A 69 -5.82 -22.50 1.44
C GLN A 69 -6.39 -22.05 0.10
N ALA A 70 -7.68 -21.72 0.05
CA ALA A 70 -8.32 -21.17 -1.15
C ALA A 70 -7.66 -19.85 -1.58
N ALA A 71 -7.34 -18.97 -0.63
CA ALA A 71 -6.66 -17.70 -0.89
C ALA A 71 -5.23 -17.90 -1.41
N ALA A 72 -4.50 -18.88 -0.89
CA ALA A 72 -3.16 -19.22 -1.37
C ALA A 72 -3.16 -19.62 -2.85
N VAL A 73 -4.05 -20.55 -3.23
CA VAL A 73 -4.17 -21.02 -4.62
C VAL A 73 -4.66 -19.90 -5.54
N ALA A 74 -5.68 -19.15 -5.11
CA ALA A 74 -6.17 -18.00 -5.86
C ALA A 74 -5.08 -16.95 -6.10
N ALA A 75 -4.21 -16.71 -5.11
CA ALA A 75 -3.10 -15.76 -5.21
C ALA A 75 -2.04 -16.21 -6.22
N ALA A 76 -1.72 -17.51 -6.24
CA ALA A 76 -0.80 -18.08 -7.23
C ALA A 76 -1.31 -17.86 -8.67
N VAL A 77 -2.59 -18.17 -8.92
CA VAL A 77 -3.24 -17.94 -10.22
C VAL A 77 -3.24 -16.46 -10.58
N ALA A 78 -3.66 -15.59 -9.65
CA ALA A 78 -3.71 -14.15 -9.87
C ALA A 78 -2.34 -13.57 -10.23
N LEU A 79 -1.27 -14.02 -9.59
CA LEU A 79 0.09 -13.53 -9.85
C LEU A 79 0.63 -13.96 -11.21
N THR A 80 0.19 -15.10 -11.75
CA THR A 80 0.56 -15.53 -13.11
C THR A 80 0.00 -14.58 -14.17
N LEU A 81 -1.21 -14.06 -13.95
CA LEU A 81 -1.91 -13.15 -14.86
C LEU A 81 -1.51 -11.68 -14.69
N LEU A 82 -0.79 -11.34 -13.63
CA LEU A 82 -0.35 -9.99 -13.33
C LEU A 82 0.90 -9.61 -14.15
N GLU A 83 0.95 -8.37 -14.66
CA GLU A 83 2.10 -7.76 -15.32
C GLU A 83 3.33 -7.76 -14.40
N ALA A 84 4.52 -8.03 -14.97
CA ALA A 84 5.78 -8.10 -14.24
C ALA A 84 6.04 -6.86 -13.37
N ASP A 85 5.78 -5.67 -13.91
CA ASP A 85 6.02 -4.38 -13.25
C ASP A 85 5.17 -4.15 -11.99
N ARG A 86 4.09 -4.93 -11.81
CA ARG A 86 3.16 -4.82 -10.67
C ARG A 86 3.38 -5.92 -9.64
N LYS A 87 4.05 -7.02 -10.00
CA LYS A 87 4.25 -8.18 -9.11
C LYS A 87 4.96 -7.77 -7.83
N THR A 88 6.06 -7.03 -7.93
CA THR A 88 6.82 -6.59 -6.75
C THR A 88 5.95 -5.78 -5.80
N VAL A 89 5.17 -4.82 -6.30
CA VAL A 89 4.29 -3.99 -5.46
C VAL A 89 3.21 -4.84 -4.77
N VAL A 90 2.57 -5.75 -5.50
CA VAL A 90 1.50 -6.61 -4.95
C VAL A 90 2.06 -7.59 -3.92
N VAL A 91 3.19 -8.23 -4.20
CA VAL A 91 3.87 -9.15 -3.28
C VAL A 91 4.32 -8.40 -2.03
N SER A 92 4.97 -7.25 -2.17
CA SER A 92 5.40 -6.43 -1.03
C SER A 92 4.21 -5.96 -0.19
N TYR A 93 3.09 -5.58 -0.83
CA TYR A 93 1.87 -5.23 -0.11
C TYR A 93 1.33 -6.40 0.71
N ALA A 94 1.20 -7.58 0.11
CA ALA A 94 0.72 -8.76 0.82
C ALA A 94 1.65 -9.16 1.97
N VAL A 95 2.97 -9.10 1.77
CA VAL A 95 3.96 -9.39 2.82
C VAL A 95 3.84 -8.40 3.98
N VAL A 96 3.67 -7.11 3.70
CA VAL A 96 3.47 -6.08 4.74
C VAL A 96 2.17 -6.35 5.51
N GLU A 97 1.06 -6.64 4.84
CA GLU A 97 -0.21 -6.97 5.51
C GLU A 97 -0.09 -8.25 6.36
N ALA A 98 0.54 -9.29 5.83
CA ALA A 98 0.77 -10.54 6.58
C ALA A 98 1.66 -10.30 7.81
N ALA A 99 2.72 -9.51 7.67
CA ALA A 99 3.58 -9.13 8.79
C ALA A 99 2.79 -8.36 9.86
N LEU A 100 1.92 -7.43 9.47
CA LEU A 100 1.08 -6.68 10.41
C LEU A 100 0.08 -7.59 11.16
N VAL A 101 -0.50 -8.58 10.47
CA VAL A 101 -1.34 -9.60 11.11
C VAL A 101 -0.53 -10.38 12.15
N LEU A 102 0.66 -10.88 11.78
CA LEU A 102 1.51 -11.65 12.68
C LEU A 102 2.00 -10.82 13.87
N ILE A 103 2.39 -9.56 13.65
CA ILE A 103 2.81 -8.65 14.73
C ILE A 103 1.67 -8.46 15.74
N LYS A 104 0.44 -8.26 15.26
CA LYS A 104 -0.73 -8.12 16.12
C LYS A 104 -1.06 -9.41 16.90
N GLU A 105 -0.81 -10.58 16.31
CA GLU A 105 -1.06 -11.87 16.96
C GLU A 105 0.05 -12.25 17.96
N LEU A 106 1.31 -11.91 17.67
CA LEU A 106 2.48 -12.40 18.39
C LEU A 106 3.08 -11.39 19.37
N THR A 107 2.69 -10.11 19.28
CA THR A 107 3.28 -9.04 20.08
C THR A 107 2.24 -8.02 20.52
N THR A 108 2.51 -7.32 21.63
CA THR A 108 1.77 -6.12 22.05
C THR A 108 2.29 -4.85 21.37
N LEU A 109 3.25 -4.97 20.45
CA LEU A 109 3.92 -3.85 19.81
C LEU A 109 2.95 -3.00 18.98
N ALA A 110 1.90 -3.63 18.44
CA ALA A 110 0.83 -2.96 17.70
C ALA A 110 0.00 -2.00 18.57
N ASP A 111 -0.02 -2.20 19.88
CA ASP A 111 -0.79 -1.38 20.84
C ASP A 111 0.03 -0.21 21.40
N VAL A 112 1.33 -0.17 21.10
CA VAL A 112 2.23 0.91 21.57
C VAL A 112 1.94 2.19 20.78
N LYS A 113 1.54 3.24 21.51
CA LYS A 113 1.29 4.55 20.94
C LYS A 113 2.54 5.09 20.23
N TYR A 114 2.37 5.58 19.01
CA TYR A 114 3.43 6.15 18.17
C TYR A 114 4.49 5.16 17.67
N ILE A 115 4.28 3.85 17.77
CA ILE A 115 5.20 2.83 17.22
C ILE A 115 5.40 2.95 15.70
N ASP A 116 4.46 3.59 15.02
CA ASP A 116 4.51 3.90 13.59
C ASP A 116 5.70 4.79 13.22
N ILE A 117 6.14 5.68 14.11
CA ILE A 117 7.27 6.58 13.89
C ILE A 117 8.63 5.84 13.86
N PRO A 118 9.05 5.11 14.91
CA PRO A 118 10.33 4.38 14.89
C PRO A 118 10.32 3.25 13.85
N THR A 119 9.20 2.54 13.70
CA THR A 119 9.07 1.49 12.66
C THR A 119 9.19 2.09 11.27
N GLY A 120 8.59 3.26 11.04
CA GLY A 120 8.74 3.98 9.80
C GLY A 120 10.15 4.49 9.54
N ALA A 121 10.87 4.89 10.58
CA ALA A 121 12.25 5.35 10.44
C ALA A 121 13.15 4.19 9.96
N LEU A 122 12.94 3.00 10.51
CA LEU A 122 13.62 1.77 10.08
C LEU A 122 13.30 1.39 8.64
N ALA A 123 12.09 1.68 8.15
CA ALA A 123 11.70 1.39 6.77
C ALA A 123 12.14 2.49 5.77
N ALA A 124 12.00 3.76 6.14
CA ALA A 124 12.23 4.89 5.25
C ALA A 124 13.72 5.17 4.99
N GLY A 125 14.59 4.96 5.99
CA GLY A 125 16.04 5.08 5.83
C GLY A 125 16.58 4.22 4.68
N PRO A 126 16.38 2.89 4.68
CA PRO A 126 16.78 2.00 3.59
C PRO A 126 16.12 2.31 2.25
N LEU A 127 14.87 2.79 2.25
CA LEU A 127 14.17 3.18 1.03
C LEU A 127 14.88 4.35 0.35
N ILE A 128 15.18 5.42 1.09
CA ILE A 128 15.87 6.59 0.54
C ILE A 128 17.32 6.27 0.18
N ASP A 129 18.03 5.45 0.97
CA ASP A 129 19.36 4.91 0.60
C ASP A 129 19.31 4.21 -0.76
N SER A 130 18.35 3.31 -0.95
CA SER A 130 18.21 2.55 -2.20
C SER A 130 17.78 3.44 -3.36
N TRP A 131 16.90 4.41 -3.12
CA TRP A 131 16.43 5.35 -4.13
C TRP A 131 17.54 6.26 -4.71
N ILE A 132 18.57 6.56 -3.90
CA ILE A 132 19.72 7.38 -4.31
C ILE A 132 20.87 6.51 -4.82
N TYR A 133 21.27 5.47 -4.08
CA TYR A 133 22.50 4.71 -4.36
C TYR A 133 22.28 3.49 -5.26
N GLN A 134 21.05 3.00 -5.39
CA GLN A 134 20.73 1.72 -6.05
C GLN A 134 19.42 1.84 -6.85
N SER A 135 19.24 3.00 -7.51
CA SER A 135 18.02 3.31 -8.26
C SER A 135 17.77 2.36 -9.43
N ASP A 136 18.84 1.79 -9.98
CA ASP A 136 18.88 0.78 -11.03
C ASP A 136 18.32 -0.58 -10.58
N ALA A 137 18.48 -0.91 -9.29
CA ALA A 137 17.90 -2.12 -8.70
C ALA A 137 16.39 -1.97 -8.42
N ILE A 138 15.86 -0.75 -8.29
CA ILE A 138 14.43 -0.53 -8.03
C ILE A 138 13.63 -0.71 -9.31
N ALA A 139 12.46 -1.35 -9.20
CA ALA A 139 11.54 -1.48 -10.34
C ALA A 139 11.19 -0.11 -10.94
N LYS A 140 11.24 0.01 -12.27
CA LYS A 140 11.01 1.29 -12.99
C LYS A 140 9.71 1.98 -12.58
N SER A 141 8.65 1.20 -12.36
CA SER A 141 7.34 1.69 -11.90
C SER A 141 7.39 2.32 -10.51
N GLN A 142 8.13 1.70 -9.58
CA GLN A 142 8.34 2.21 -8.23
C GLN A 142 9.24 3.45 -8.23
N LEU A 143 10.32 3.42 -9.01
CA LEU A 143 11.23 4.57 -9.17
C LEU A 143 10.47 5.78 -9.74
N ALA A 144 9.67 5.58 -10.78
CA ALA A 144 8.85 6.63 -11.37
C ALA A 144 7.84 7.21 -10.37
N ALA A 145 7.26 6.36 -9.51
CA ALA A 145 6.35 6.81 -8.46
C ALA A 145 7.07 7.68 -7.41
N LEU A 146 8.23 7.23 -6.90
CA LEU A 146 9.04 8.00 -5.94
C LEU A 146 9.48 9.35 -6.53
N ASP A 147 9.93 9.35 -7.79
CA ASP A 147 10.35 10.57 -8.51
C ASP A 147 9.18 11.53 -8.68
N SER A 148 8.03 10.99 -9.07
CA SER A 148 6.80 11.77 -9.19
C SER A 148 6.35 12.33 -7.84
N PHE A 149 6.42 11.58 -6.75
CA PHE A 149 6.01 12.10 -5.44
C PHE A 149 6.98 13.15 -4.90
N CYS A 150 8.27 13.02 -5.19
CA CYS A 150 9.27 13.98 -4.77
C CYS A 150 9.14 15.34 -5.48
N GLN A 151 8.54 15.42 -6.67
CA GLN A 151 8.33 16.72 -7.37
C GLN A 151 9.61 17.53 -7.66
N LEU A 152 10.81 16.98 -7.46
CA LEU A 152 12.05 17.59 -7.91
C LEU A 152 12.15 17.53 -9.45
N PRO A 153 12.79 18.52 -10.10
CA PRO A 153 13.05 18.44 -11.53
C PRO A 153 13.88 17.20 -11.88
N SER A 154 13.62 16.57 -13.03
CA SER A 154 14.32 15.36 -13.47
C SER A 154 15.84 15.56 -13.64
N SER A 155 16.29 16.79 -13.88
CA SER A 155 17.72 17.14 -13.87
C SER A 155 18.33 17.07 -12.46
N VAL A 156 17.60 17.54 -11.44
CA VAL A 156 18.02 17.47 -10.03
C VAL A 156 18.03 16.03 -9.55
N LEU A 157 17.02 15.23 -9.90
CA LEU A 157 16.95 13.81 -9.54
C LEU A 157 18.11 13.00 -10.14
N ARG A 158 18.48 13.29 -11.41
CA ARG A 158 19.66 12.68 -12.04
C ARG A 158 20.95 13.08 -11.31
N ARG A 159 21.19 14.39 -11.14
CA ARG A 159 22.36 14.87 -10.38
C ARG A 159 22.43 14.28 -8.97
N MET A 160 21.30 14.14 -8.29
CA MET A 160 21.23 13.52 -6.96
C MET A 160 21.75 12.08 -6.97
N ARG A 161 21.45 11.30 -7.99
CA ARG A 161 21.89 9.90 -8.13
C ARG A 161 23.30 9.77 -8.69
N ASP A 162 23.78 10.78 -9.42
CA ASP A 162 25.12 10.76 -10.00
C ASP A 162 26.16 11.31 -9.01
N GLU A 163 25.88 12.45 -8.38
CA GLU A 163 26.86 13.20 -7.59
C GLU A 163 26.92 12.73 -6.12
N ILE A 164 25.79 12.39 -5.49
CA ILE A 164 25.80 11.96 -4.07
C ILE A 164 26.56 10.63 -3.89
N PRO A 165 26.35 9.60 -4.72
CA PRO A 165 27.10 8.35 -4.62
C PRO A 165 28.56 8.46 -5.06
N SER A 166 28.93 9.50 -5.84
CA SER A 166 30.29 9.64 -6.39
C SER A 166 31.39 9.79 -5.34
N GLY A 167 31.04 10.17 -4.10
CA GLY A 167 31.99 10.46 -3.03
C GLY A 167 32.83 11.73 -3.25
N LYS A 168 32.61 12.46 -4.35
CA LYS A 168 33.32 13.70 -4.71
C LYS A 168 32.49 14.96 -4.43
N LEU A 169 31.41 14.81 -3.68
CA LEU A 169 30.44 15.87 -3.45
C LEU A 169 30.97 16.88 -2.42
N VAL A 170 31.11 18.13 -2.83
CA VAL A 170 31.50 19.23 -1.92
C VAL A 170 30.31 19.68 -1.07
N SER A 171 29.12 19.79 -1.67
CA SER A 171 27.92 20.22 -0.97
C SER A 171 26.64 19.60 -1.52
N ARG A 172 25.75 19.16 -0.62
CA ARG A 172 24.40 18.69 -0.99
C ARG A 172 23.52 19.82 -1.52
N CYS A 173 23.74 21.05 -1.08
CA CYS A 173 23.01 22.23 -1.58
C CYS A 173 23.26 22.43 -3.09
N ASP A 174 24.49 22.18 -3.56
CA ASP A 174 24.84 22.29 -4.98
C ASP A 174 24.21 21.17 -5.82
N VAL A 175 23.83 20.05 -5.23
CA VAL A 175 23.05 19.02 -5.93
C VAL A 175 21.62 19.51 -6.14
N PHE A 176 20.99 19.96 -5.06
CA PHE A 176 19.56 20.24 -5.02
C PHE A 176 19.19 21.60 -5.61
N HIS A 177 19.98 22.65 -5.38
CA HIS A 177 19.59 24.03 -5.70
C HIS A 177 20.76 24.98 -6.03
N ARG A 178 21.57 24.65 -7.05
CA ARG A 178 22.61 25.55 -7.58
C ARG A 178 22.08 26.95 -7.86
N GLY A 179 22.78 27.97 -7.35
CA GLY A 179 22.45 29.37 -7.59
C GLY A 179 21.18 29.87 -6.88
N ARG A 180 20.66 29.14 -5.87
CA ARG A 180 19.56 29.57 -5.01
C ARG A 180 19.92 29.40 -3.55
N THR A 181 19.37 30.25 -2.69
CA THR A 181 19.48 30.05 -1.24
C THR A 181 18.59 28.88 -0.78
N CYS A 182 18.98 28.21 0.31
CA CYS A 182 18.19 27.12 0.88
C CYS A 182 16.75 27.57 1.19
N ALA A 183 16.57 28.78 1.72
CA ALA A 183 15.27 29.33 2.05
C ALA A 183 14.36 29.49 0.82
N GLN A 184 14.90 30.02 -0.29
CA GLN A 184 14.16 30.16 -1.54
C GLN A 184 13.77 28.80 -2.10
N PHE A 185 14.73 27.86 -2.16
CA PHE A 185 14.47 26.50 -2.64
C PHE A 185 13.37 25.80 -1.83
N HIS A 186 13.47 25.81 -0.50
CA HIS A 186 12.51 25.15 0.38
C HIS A 186 11.12 25.77 0.32
N ARG A 187 11.02 27.10 0.21
CA ARG A 187 9.74 27.79 0.03
C ARG A 187 9.07 27.39 -1.30
N ASP A 188 9.81 27.47 -2.39
CA ASP A 188 9.30 27.15 -3.74
C ASP A 188 8.91 25.67 -3.83
N TYR A 189 9.73 24.79 -3.26
CA TYR A 189 9.47 23.35 -3.18
C TYR A 189 8.20 23.06 -2.38
N PHE A 190 8.03 23.70 -1.21
CA PHE A 190 6.85 23.51 -0.37
C PHE A 190 5.56 23.90 -1.12
N ILE A 191 5.55 25.06 -1.79
CA ILE A 191 4.40 25.51 -2.59
C ILE A 191 4.09 24.51 -3.71
N LYS A 192 5.12 24.06 -4.44
CA LYS A 192 4.97 23.07 -5.52
C LYS A 192 4.44 21.74 -4.99
N GLY A 193 5.01 21.24 -3.90
CA GLY A 193 4.60 20.00 -3.23
C GLY A 193 3.16 20.04 -2.76
N MET A 194 2.74 21.13 -2.11
CA MET A 194 1.35 21.33 -1.69
C MET A 194 0.38 21.35 -2.87
N LYS A 195 0.72 22.05 -3.96
CA LYS A 195 -0.11 22.10 -5.17
C LYS A 195 -0.28 20.72 -5.81
N PHE A 196 0.80 19.92 -5.85
CA PHE A 196 0.76 18.55 -6.32
C PHE A 196 -0.09 17.65 -5.40
N ALA A 197 0.16 17.70 -4.09
CA ALA A 197 -0.57 16.91 -3.10
C ALA A 197 -2.07 17.19 -3.14
N ILE A 198 -2.45 18.46 -3.31
CA ILE A 198 -3.84 18.87 -3.48
C ILE A 198 -4.44 18.19 -4.71
N ARG A 199 -3.80 18.32 -5.88
CA ARG A 199 -4.29 17.70 -7.12
C ARG A 199 -4.41 16.17 -7.03
N LEU A 200 -3.47 15.54 -6.32
CA LEU A 200 -3.47 14.09 -6.10
C LEU A 200 -4.62 13.64 -5.20
N TYR A 201 -4.86 14.35 -4.09
CA TYR A 201 -5.83 13.91 -3.09
C TYR A 201 -7.27 14.40 -3.33
N VAL A 202 -7.49 15.49 -4.08
CA VAL A 202 -8.87 15.94 -4.43
C VAL A 202 -9.73 14.79 -4.96
N PRO A 203 -9.36 14.03 -6.01
CA PRO A 203 -10.22 12.97 -6.53
C PRO A 203 -10.44 11.85 -5.52
N ILE A 204 -9.40 11.50 -4.73
CA ILE A 204 -9.47 10.45 -3.71
C ILE A 204 -10.45 10.85 -2.60
N TYR A 205 -10.35 12.09 -2.10
CA TYR A 205 -11.23 12.61 -1.06
C TYR A 205 -12.65 12.85 -1.57
N ALA A 206 -12.81 13.35 -2.81
CA ALA A 206 -14.12 13.50 -3.42
C ALA A 206 -14.86 12.16 -3.47
N VAL A 207 -14.23 11.10 -3.98
CA VAL A 207 -14.81 9.75 -4.00
C VAL A 207 -15.06 9.22 -2.58
N SER A 208 -14.10 9.40 -1.67
CA SER A 208 -14.20 8.89 -0.29
C SER A 208 -15.26 9.60 0.56
N VAL A 209 -15.58 10.87 0.26
CA VAL A 209 -16.64 11.62 0.94
C VAL A 209 -17.98 11.37 0.27
N LEU A 210 -18.04 11.38 -1.06
CA LEU A 210 -19.28 11.24 -1.82
C LEU A 210 -19.81 9.80 -1.78
N ALA A 211 -18.99 8.77 -2.00
CA ALA A 211 -19.49 7.39 -2.15
C ALA A 211 -20.12 6.80 -0.86
N PRO A 212 -19.55 6.97 0.35
CA PRO A 212 -20.15 6.41 1.57
C PRO A 212 -21.28 7.27 2.12
N LYS A 213 -21.27 8.58 1.84
CA LYS A 213 -22.22 9.55 2.39
C LYS A 213 -23.23 10.05 1.37
N TYR A 214 -23.31 9.51 0.16
CA TYR A 214 -24.25 9.98 -0.87
C TYR A 214 -25.69 10.02 -0.35
N LYS A 215 -26.11 8.99 0.41
CA LYS A 215 -27.44 9.01 1.06
C LYS A 215 -27.59 10.13 2.09
N ARG A 216 -26.57 10.43 2.89
CA ARG A 216 -26.60 11.57 3.82
C ARG A 216 -26.50 12.92 3.11
N TRP A 217 -25.86 12.97 1.95
CA TRP A 217 -25.78 14.17 1.13
C TRP A 217 -27.11 14.50 0.45
N ILE A 218 -27.86 13.48 0.06
CA ILE A 218 -29.16 13.63 -0.60
C ILE A 218 -30.32 13.68 0.41
N TRP A 219 -30.25 12.93 1.51
CA TRP A 219 -31.37 12.68 2.44
C TRP A 219 -31.07 12.93 3.92
N GLY A 220 -29.90 13.47 4.27
CA GLY A 220 -29.49 13.65 5.68
C GLY A 220 -28.82 15.00 5.95
N PRO A 221 -28.43 15.24 7.22
CA PRO A 221 -27.68 16.44 7.58
C PRO A 221 -26.32 16.41 6.87
N ARG A 222 -25.99 17.52 6.21
CA ARG A 222 -24.74 17.66 5.46
C ARG A 222 -23.56 17.53 6.43
N PRO A 223 -22.49 16.80 6.06
CA PRO A 223 -21.32 16.67 6.91
C PRO A 223 -20.63 18.03 7.08
N GLU A 224 -20.12 18.29 8.28
CA GLU A 224 -19.31 19.49 8.54
C GLU A 224 -18.07 19.52 7.64
N LEU A 225 -17.96 20.59 6.84
CA LEU A 225 -16.92 20.71 5.82
C LEU A 225 -15.56 21.12 6.41
N ILE A 226 -15.55 21.89 7.50
CA ILE A 226 -14.32 22.43 8.10
C ILE A 226 -13.42 21.30 8.63
N PRO A 227 -13.89 20.32 9.44
CA PRO A 227 -13.03 19.23 9.90
C PRO A 227 -12.52 18.35 8.75
N LEU A 228 -13.31 18.19 7.68
CA LEU A 228 -12.90 17.46 6.48
C LEU A 228 -11.79 18.20 5.73
N LEU A 229 -11.91 19.51 5.57
CA LEU A 229 -10.90 20.36 4.96
C LEU A 229 -9.60 20.34 5.75
N VAL A 230 -9.67 20.45 7.09
CA VAL A 230 -8.48 20.39 7.96
C VAL A 230 -7.78 19.03 7.84
N ARG A 231 -8.54 17.93 7.87
CA ARG A 231 -7.98 16.58 7.67
C ARG A 231 -7.31 16.45 6.30
N TYR A 232 -7.93 16.99 5.27
CA TYR A 232 -7.41 16.99 3.91
C TYR A 232 -6.11 17.81 3.79
N LEU A 233 -6.07 19.02 4.35
CA LEU A 233 -4.87 19.86 4.33
C LEU A 233 -3.72 19.25 5.13
N ARG A 234 -4.01 18.61 6.26
CA ARG A 234 -3.03 17.82 7.04
C ARG A 234 -2.40 16.71 6.21
N THR A 235 -3.21 15.96 5.47
CA THR A 235 -2.72 14.92 4.55
C THR A 235 -1.85 15.50 3.41
N CYS A 236 -2.23 16.64 2.84
CA CYS A 236 -1.41 17.30 1.81
C CYS A 236 -0.08 17.79 2.38
N CYS A 237 -0.11 18.36 3.60
CA CYS A 237 1.07 18.80 4.33
C CYS A 237 1.98 17.62 4.66
N CYS A 238 1.43 16.50 5.15
CA CYS A 238 2.17 15.26 5.41
C CYS A 238 2.94 14.80 4.16
N LEU A 239 2.28 14.69 3.01
CA LEU A 239 2.95 14.29 1.76
C LEU A 239 4.07 15.25 1.36
N THR A 240 3.86 16.56 1.53
CA THR A 240 4.88 17.57 1.24
C THR A 240 6.07 17.45 2.20
N MET A 241 5.79 17.25 3.49
CA MET A 241 6.79 17.14 4.54
C MET A 241 7.62 15.85 4.44
N LEU A 242 7.07 14.77 3.90
CA LEU A 242 7.79 13.51 3.65
C LEU A 242 9.07 13.72 2.84
N TYR A 243 9.08 14.72 1.95
CA TYR A 243 10.25 15.06 1.13
C TYR A 243 10.92 16.38 1.54
N GLN A 244 10.16 17.34 2.10
CA GLN A 244 10.73 18.59 2.59
C GLN A 244 11.68 18.38 3.77
N VAL A 245 11.32 17.52 4.73
CA VAL A 245 12.16 17.22 5.91
C VAL A 245 13.51 16.60 5.53
N PRO A 246 13.60 15.53 4.72
CA PRO A 246 14.89 14.95 4.35
C PRO A 246 15.74 15.91 3.51
N LEU A 247 15.13 16.72 2.64
CA LEU A 247 15.84 17.76 1.88
C LEU A 247 16.40 18.83 2.82
N GLY A 248 15.59 19.32 3.77
CA GLY A 248 16.01 20.32 4.75
C GLY A 248 17.14 19.81 5.63
N PHE A 249 17.02 18.58 6.12
CA PHE A 249 18.10 17.94 6.88
C PHE A 249 19.38 17.77 6.04
N SER A 250 19.25 17.43 4.75
CA SER A 250 20.39 17.29 3.85
C SER A 250 21.14 18.61 3.62
N CYS A 251 20.42 19.73 3.57
CA CYS A 251 21.00 21.07 3.45
C CYS A 251 21.65 21.56 4.76
N LEU A 252 21.09 21.17 5.92
CA LEU A 252 21.60 21.58 7.23
C LEU A 252 22.75 20.70 7.73
N SER A 253 22.83 19.45 7.28
CA SER A 253 23.88 18.53 7.72
C SER A 253 25.24 18.96 7.13
N PRO A 254 26.27 19.21 7.96
CA PRO A 254 27.62 19.48 7.49
C PRO A 254 28.44 18.20 7.27
N SER A 255 27.85 17.01 7.42
CA SER A 255 28.61 15.76 7.42
C SER A 255 29.06 15.33 6.02
N ASP A 256 30.35 14.99 5.89
CA ASP A 256 30.93 14.39 4.68
C ASP A 256 30.55 12.91 4.50
N ARG A 257 29.92 12.30 5.52
CA ARG A 257 29.40 10.92 5.44
C ARG A 257 28.06 10.90 4.71
N HIS A 258 28.06 11.22 3.42
CA HIS A 258 26.84 11.43 2.63
C HIS A 258 25.85 10.26 2.70
N ARG A 259 26.32 9.01 2.68
CA ARG A 259 25.44 7.84 2.78
C ARG A 259 24.75 7.71 4.14
N ALA A 260 25.47 8.00 5.22
CA ALA A 260 24.89 8.03 6.56
C ALA A 260 23.87 9.17 6.69
N THR A 261 24.20 10.36 6.17
CA THR A 261 23.26 11.49 6.11
C THR A 261 22.00 11.14 5.34
N VAL A 262 22.12 10.45 4.19
CA VAL A 262 20.96 10.01 3.39
C VAL A 262 20.06 9.05 4.16
N ARG A 263 20.64 8.07 4.88
CA ARG A 263 19.86 7.16 5.73
C ARG A 263 19.17 7.89 6.88
N MET A 264 19.85 8.82 7.52
CA MET A 264 19.28 9.65 8.58
C MET A 264 18.19 10.58 8.05
N ALA A 265 18.39 11.19 6.90
CA ALA A 265 17.36 11.99 6.21
C ALA A 265 16.12 11.11 5.94
N GLY A 266 16.33 9.89 5.44
CA GLY A 266 15.29 8.89 5.26
C GLY A 266 14.56 8.53 6.55
N ALA A 267 15.28 8.33 7.65
CA ALA A 267 14.66 8.09 8.96
C ALA A 267 13.82 9.29 9.43
N LEU A 268 14.32 10.52 9.22
CA LEU A 268 13.65 11.76 9.63
C LEU A 268 12.40 12.08 8.81
N THR A 269 12.19 11.44 7.65
CA THR A 269 10.93 11.64 6.89
C THR A 269 9.71 11.27 7.72
N THR A 270 9.84 10.38 8.71
CA THR A 270 8.73 9.97 9.58
C THR A 270 8.22 11.09 10.48
N LEU A 271 9.00 12.15 10.69
CA LEU A 271 8.51 13.35 11.37
C LEU A 271 7.31 13.97 10.63
N ALA A 272 7.20 13.75 9.31
CA ALA A 272 6.04 14.17 8.55
C ALA A 272 4.72 13.54 9.05
N PHE A 273 4.77 12.36 9.67
CA PHE A 273 3.57 11.70 10.22
C PHE A 273 3.00 12.41 11.43
N VAL A 274 3.77 13.28 12.10
CA VAL A 274 3.23 14.15 13.16
C VAL A 274 2.11 15.05 12.62
N ALA A 275 2.23 15.50 11.36
CA ALA A 275 1.20 16.30 10.70
C ALA A 275 -0.04 15.48 10.27
N GLU A 276 0.10 14.16 10.09
CA GLU A 276 -0.96 13.28 9.63
C GLU A 276 -1.89 12.85 10.78
N HIS A 277 -3.16 12.61 10.45
CA HIS A 277 -4.14 12.09 11.41
C HIS A 277 -3.85 10.62 11.72
N GLU A 278 -3.95 10.21 12.99
CA GLU A 278 -3.66 8.85 13.49
C GLU A 278 -4.27 7.74 12.61
N HIS A 279 -5.57 7.82 12.33
CA HIS A 279 -6.27 6.90 11.43
C HIS A 279 -5.65 6.75 10.02
N ARG A 280 -5.01 7.79 9.46
CA ARG A 280 -4.36 7.71 8.13
C ARG A 280 -2.89 7.33 8.20
N ARG A 281 -2.20 7.55 9.34
CA ARG A 281 -0.77 7.21 9.50
C ARG A 281 -0.49 5.77 9.14
N GLY A 282 -1.30 4.83 9.64
CA GLY A 282 -1.16 3.41 9.31
C GLY A 282 -1.23 3.12 7.80
N SER A 283 -2.11 3.79 7.06
CA SER A 283 -2.21 3.60 5.61
C SER A 283 -1.00 4.16 4.85
N VAL A 284 -0.50 5.33 5.26
CA VAL A 284 0.70 5.93 4.66
C VAL A 284 1.94 5.07 5.01
N MET A 285 2.02 4.57 6.24
CA MET A 285 3.07 3.67 6.70
C MET A 285 3.10 2.34 5.95
N LYS A 286 1.94 1.75 5.69
CA LYS A 286 1.84 0.57 4.82
C LYS A 286 2.45 0.85 3.45
N ALA A 287 2.14 2.01 2.84
CA ALA A 287 2.71 2.38 1.55
C ALA A 287 4.24 2.53 1.61
N VAL A 288 4.78 3.19 2.64
CA VAL A 288 6.23 3.26 2.86
C VAL A 288 6.83 1.86 2.99
N GLY A 289 6.22 1.01 3.83
CA GLY A 289 6.64 -0.38 4.00
C GLY A 289 6.67 -1.16 2.69
N VAL A 290 5.65 -1.00 1.82
CA VAL A 290 5.60 -1.67 0.50
C VAL A 290 6.81 -1.28 -0.36
N TYR A 291 7.11 0.01 -0.47
CA TYR A 291 8.25 0.46 -1.28
C TYR A 291 9.58 0.05 -0.65
N SER A 292 9.71 0.13 0.68
CA SER A 292 10.90 -0.32 1.41
C SER A 292 11.16 -1.80 1.23
N THR A 293 10.15 -2.66 1.43
CA THR A 293 10.26 -4.12 1.24
C THR A 293 10.64 -4.45 -0.21
N GLY A 294 10.03 -3.78 -1.20
CA GLY A 294 10.38 -3.97 -2.60
C GLY A 294 11.83 -3.61 -2.91
N ALA A 295 12.30 -2.45 -2.41
CA ALA A 295 13.68 -2.00 -2.59
C ALA A 295 14.68 -2.94 -1.91
N VAL A 296 14.43 -3.35 -0.67
CA VAL A 296 15.31 -4.29 0.06
C VAL A 296 15.33 -5.65 -0.62
N ALA A 297 14.19 -6.17 -1.07
CA ALA A 297 14.13 -7.44 -1.79
C ALA A 297 14.94 -7.38 -3.09
N ALA A 298 14.83 -6.30 -3.85
CA ALA A 298 15.62 -6.13 -5.08
C ALA A 298 17.12 -6.11 -4.81
N ARG A 299 17.56 -5.47 -3.72
CA ARG A 299 18.95 -5.47 -3.28
C ARG A 299 19.46 -6.85 -2.92
N ILE A 300 18.68 -7.62 -2.17
CA ILE A 300 19.04 -8.98 -1.79
C ILE A 300 19.16 -9.86 -3.04
N VAL A 301 18.21 -9.76 -3.96
CA VAL A 301 18.22 -10.48 -5.24
C VAL A 301 19.47 -10.13 -6.05
N ALA A 302 19.81 -8.84 -6.16
CA ALA A 302 20.99 -8.39 -6.88
C ALA A 302 22.29 -8.85 -6.20
N ALA A 303 22.40 -8.72 -4.88
CA ALA A 303 23.59 -9.09 -4.12
C ALA A 303 23.86 -10.61 -4.13
N LEU A 304 22.79 -11.42 -4.11
CA LEU A 304 22.90 -12.88 -4.13
C LEU A 304 22.90 -13.48 -5.55
N GLY A 305 22.79 -12.64 -6.59
CA GLY A 305 22.75 -13.11 -7.99
C GLY A 305 21.58 -14.07 -8.28
N VAL A 306 20.42 -13.87 -7.66
CA VAL A 306 19.30 -14.81 -7.75
C VAL A 306 18.74 -14.85 -9.18
N SER A 307 18.64 -16.05 -9.75
CA SER A 307 18.14 -16.20 -11.12
C SER A 307 16.70 -15.68 -11.28
N PRO A 308 16.32 -15.16 -12.47
CA PRO A 308 14.96 -14.66 -12.72
C PRO A 308 13.87 -15.72 -12.50
N LYS A 309 14.17 -17.00 -12.73
CA LYS A 309 13.25 -18.12 -12.47
C LYS A 309 13.02 -18.29 -10.97
N ALA A 310 14.08 -18.24 -10.16
CA ALA A 310 13.98 -18.31 -8.70
C ALA A 310 13.25 -17.10 -8.12
N VAL A 311 13.45 -15.89 -8.66
CA VAL A 311 12.68 -14.69 -8.25
C VAL A 311 11.19 -14.88 -8.50
N LYS A 312 10.80 -15.38 -9.69
CA LYS A 312 9.38 -15.65 -10.01
C LYS A 312 8.77 -16.69 -9.07
N LEU A 313 9.48 -17.78 -8.78
CA LEU A 313 9.02 -18.80 -7.85
C LEU A 313 8.91 -18.24 -6.43
N GLY A 314 9.91 -17.49 -5.97
CA GLY A 314 9.91 -16.84 -4.68
C GLY A 314 8.74 -15.86 -4.50
N GLN A 315 8.44 -15.05 -5.52
CA GLN A 315 7.26 -14.17 -5.51
C GLN A 315 5.95 -14.95 -5.38
N LEU A 316 5.83 -16.10 -6.05
CA LEU A 316 4.64 -16.95 -5.97
C LEU A 316 4.48 -17.56 -4.58
N VAL A 317 5.56 -18.11 -4.02
CA VAL A 317 5.56 -18.68 -2.67
C VAL A 317 5.25 -17.61 -1.62
N LEU A 318 5.92 -16.46 -1.68
CA LEU A 318 5.72 -15.35 -0.75
C LEU A 318 4.29 -14.81 -0.79
N LEU A 319 3.73 -14.60 -1.99
CA LEU A 319 2.35 -14.12 -2.10
C LEU A 319 1.36 -15.15 -1.55
N SER A 320 1.53 -16.43 -1.90
CA SER A 320 0.63 -17.50 -1.43
C SER A 320 0.67 -17.66 0.09
N ALA A 321 1.87 -17.62 0.67
CA ALA A 321 2.08 -17.67 2.12
C ALA A 321 1.48 -16.44 2.82
N ALA A 322 1.73 -15.23 2.29
CA ALA A 322 1.15 -14.01 2.82
C ALA A 322 -0.38 -14.04 2.80
N MET A 323 -0.98 -14.49 1.71
CA MET A 323 -2.43 -14.61 1.60
C MET A 323 -3.01 -15.69 2.53
N THR A 324 -2.26 -16.77 2.79
CA THR A 324 -2.64 -17.76 3.81
C THR A 324 -2.73 -17.13 5.19
N VAL A 325 -1.75 -16.30 5.57
CA VAL A 325 -1.74 -15.58 6.85
C VAL A 325 -2.90 -14.60 6.93
N ILE A 326 -3.09 -13.75 5.91
CA ILE A 326 -4.16 -12.74 5.87
C ILE A 326 -5.55 -13.39 6.00
N PHE A 327 -5.75 -14.57 5.41
CA PHE A 327 -7.04 -15.28 5.44
C PHE A 327 -7.16 -16.30 6.58
N ARG A 328 -6.18 -16.39 7.50
CA ARG A 328 -6.20 -17.34 8.62
C ARG A 328 -7.24 -16.96 9.68
N ARG A 329 -7.42 -15.66 9.93
CA ARG A 329 -8.46 -15.10 10.81
C ARG A 329 -9.06 -13.89 10.10
N THR A 330 -10.10 -14.11 9.31
CA THR A 330 -10.85 -12.99 8.75
C THR A 330 -11.70 -12.35 9.84
N THR A 331 -11.14 -11.44 10.62
CA THR A 331 -11.95 -10.44 11.34
C THR A 331 -12.42 -9.43 10.29
N PRO A 332 -13.71 -9.35 9.97
CA PRO A 332 -14.16 -8.48 8.90
C PRO A 332 -14.13 -7.01 9.37
N ASP A 333 -13.20 -6.22 8.84
CA ASP A 333 -13.22 -4.75 9.02
C ASP A 333 -14.45 -4.11 8.35
N SER A 334 -15.08 -4.81 7.38
CA SER A 334 -16.28 -4.35 6.70
C SER A 334 -17.12 -5.49 6.14
N SER A 335 -18.39 -5.57 6.54
CA SER A 335 -19.37 -6.53 6.02
C SER A 335 -19.59 -6.42 4.50
N ARG A 336 -19.36 -5.24 3.91
CA ARG A 336 -19.42 -5.03 2.45
C ARG A 336 -18.26 -5.71 1.74
N MET A 337 -17.05 -5.63 2.31
CA MET A 337 -15.86 -6.23 1.73
C MET A 337 -15.91 -7.76 1.83
N THR A 338 -16.43 -8.29 2.95
CA THR A 338 -16.74 -9.71 3.09
C THR A 338 -17.75 -10.16 2.04
N ARG A 339 -18.86 -9.43 1.86
CA ARG A 339 -19.84 -9.75 0.81
C ARG A 339 -19.26 -9.67 -0.59
N MET A 340 -18.37 -8.71 -0.88
CA MET A 340 -17.74 -8.59 -2.18
C MET A 340 -16.75 -9.74 -2.44
N LEU A 341 -16.02 -10.20 -1.42
CA LEU A 341 -15.00 -11.23 -1.57
C LEU A 341 -15.60 -12.64 -1.55
N TYR A 342 -16.41 -12.91 -0.53
CA TYR A 342 -17.02 -14.21 -0.27
C TYR A 342 -18.38 -14.40 -0.95
N GLY A 343 -19.08 -13.30 -1.27
CA GLY A 343 -20.38 -13.34 -1.94
C GLY A 343 -21.57 -13.62 -1.01
N TYR A 344 -21.36 -13.72 0.29
CA TYR A 344 -22.41 -13.78 1.33
C TYR A 344 -21.99 -12.92 2.53
N SER A 345 -22.92 -12.69 3.47
CA SER A 345 -22.62 -12.00 4.74
C SER A 345 -22.71 -13.02 5.87
N ASP A 346 -21.66 -13.18 6.67
CA ASP A 346 -21.78 -13.91 7.93
C ASP A 346 -22.67 -13.08 8.87
N ARG A 347 -23.93 -13.47 8.96
CA ARG A 347 -24.88 -12.96 9.97
C ARG A 347 -24.83 -13.76 11.28
N HIS A 348 -24.00 -14.81 11.37
CA HIS A 348 -24.06 -15.79 12.45
C HIS A 348 -23.08 -15.59 13.62
N THR A 349 -22.20 -14.58 13.58
CA THR A 349 -21.29 -14.29 14.70
C THR A 349 -21.78 -13.20 15.64
N CYS A 350 -22.93 -12.57 15.39
CA CYS A 350 -23.51 -11.57 16.31
C CYS A 350 -24.55 -12.14 17.29
N THR A 351 -25.02 -13.38 17.11
CA THR A 351 -26.09 -13.93 17.96
C THR A 351 -25.59 -14.76 19.14
N SER A 352 -24.32 -15.19 19.18
CA SER A 352 -23.83 -16.01 20.31
C SER A 352 -23.45 -15.21 21.54
N THR A 353 -23.19 -13.90 21.43
CA THR A 353 -22.85 -13.05 22.59
C THR A 353 -24.07 -12.39 23.26
N GLU A 354 -25.24 -12.39 22.63
CA GLU A 354 -26.47 -11.86 23.26
C GLU A 354 -27.22 -12.92 24.08
N ASP A 355 -27.14 -14.20 23.71
CA ASP A 355 -27.79 -15.27 24.46
C ASP A 355 -27.00 -15.65 25.73
N ASP A 356 -25.67 -15.62 25.70
CA ASP A 356 -24.83 -15.82 26.90
C ASP A 356 -24.97 -14.67 27.92
N ALA A 357 -25.26 -13.45 27.46
CA ALA A 357 -25.51 -12.30 28.34
C ALA A 357 -26.91 -12.32 28.99
N ARG A 358 -27.87 -13.08 28.42
CA ARG A 358 -29.21 -13.26 29.01
C ARG A 358 -29.28 -14.45 29.97
N ALA A 359 -28.41 -15.44 29.83
CA ALA A 359 -28.30 -16.55 30.77
C ALA A 359 -27.62 -16.15 32.11
N ALA A 360 -26.78 -15.12 32.10
CA ALA A 360 -26.11 -14.61 33.31
C ALA A 360 -26.95 -13.63 34.16
N LYS A 361 -28.24 -13.45 33.83
CA LYS A 361 -29.18 -12.53 34.53
C LYS A 361 -30.51 -13.19 34.93
N ARG A 362 -30.53 -14.51 35.13
CA ARG A 362 -31.65 -15.21 35.77
C ARG A 362 -31.22 -15.92 37.02
#